data_AF-A0A1F8EB02-F1
#
_entry.id   AF-A0A1F8EB02-F1
#
_cell.length_a   1.000
_cell.length_b   1.000
_cell.length_c   1.000
_cell.angle_alpha   90.00
_cell.angle_beta   90.00
_cell.angle_gamma   90.00
#
_symmetry.space_group_name_H-M   'P 1'
#
loop_
_entity.id
_entity.type
_entity.pdbx_description
1 polymer ?
#
loop_
_entity_poly.entity_id
_entity_poly.type
_entity_poly.pdbx_seq_one_letter_code
_entity_poly.pdbx_strand_id
1 'polypeptide(L)'
;MESRILETYPEGIYRKTEDGEMILGQALSVFIHNGDYHLVDLKVFQDGKIDCWDLIDFEEFKKKIASGWVQTSIPDGSQVSVFSLGRFKIKDSSMYIKETELIKEVKDIIDELNGKKTTSEICRGVFEEYNQSPTEENKQKLKTAYEDIPEHNRCYVLGDMNEKDYPIRYVIYGKDVSYYQ
;
A
#
# COMPACT_ATOMS: atom_id res chain seq x y z
N MET A 1 -4.77 -3.45 -30.81
CA MET A 1 -5.53 -3.93 -29.63
C MET A 1 -5.06 -3.19 -28.36
N GLU A 2 -4.58 -1.94 -28.50
CA GLU A 2 -4.03 -1.11 -27.41
C GLU A 2 -4.94 0.08 -27.08
N SER A 3 -5.97 0.34 -27.90
CA SER A 3 -6.83 1.53 -27.76
C SER A 3 -7.93 1.39 -26.69
N ARG A 4 -8.16 0.20 -26.14
CA ARG A 4 -9.28 -0.05 -25.22
C ARG A 4 -8.96 0.28 -23.75
N ILE A 5 -7.68 0.34 -23.38
CA ILE A 5 -7.26 0.64 -22.00
C ILE A 5 -7.35 2.15 -21.74
N LEU A 6 -7.00 2.98 -22.73
CA LEU A 6 -7.02 4.45 -22.61
C LEU A 6 -8.44 5.04 -22.58
N GLU A 7 -9.42 4.38 -23.19
CA GLU A 7 -10.82 4.84 -23.17
C GLU A 7 -11.53 4.58 -21.83
N THR A 8 -10.97 3.75 -20.94
CA THR A 8 -11.62 3.39 -19.67
C THR A 8 -11.12 4.25 -18.49
N TYR A 9 -9.97 4.93 -18.61
CA TYR A 9 -9.36 5.73 -17.53
C TYR A 9 -8.71 7.04 -18.04
N PRO A 10 -9.50 8.08 -18.37
CA PRO A 10 -8.96 9.39 -18.72
C PRO A 10 -8.30 10.14 -17.54
N GLU A 11 -8.40 9.61 -16.30
CA GLU A 11 -7.93 10.24 -15.05
C GLU A 11 -6.88 9.41 -14.28
N GLY A 12 -6.20 8.46 -14.93
CA GLY A 12 -5.16 7.65 -14.28
C GLY A 12 -3.85 8.40 -14.08
N ILE A 13 -3.06 8.01 -13.06
CA ILE A 13 -1.67 8.45 -12.93
C ILE A 13 -0.84 7.75 -14.01
N TYR A 14 -0.05 8.51 -14.77
CA TYR A 14 0.84 7.97 -15.79
C TYR A 14 2.16 8.72 -15.87
N ARG A 15 3.18 8.06 -16.42
CA ARG A 15 4.47 8.65 -16.77
C ARG A 15 4.79 8.32 -18.22
N LYS A 16 5.31 9.29 -18.97
CA LYS A 16 5.79 9.08 -20.34
C LYS A 16 7.31 8.83 -20.33
N THR A 17 7.77 7.79 -21.01
CA THR A 17 9.21 7.52 -21.18
C THR A 17 9.82 8.40 -22.27
N GLU A 18 11.15 8.38 -22.41
CA GLU A 18 11.86 9.12 -23.48
C GLU A 18 11.43 8.65 -24.87
N ASP A 19 11.19 7.34 -25.03
CA ASP A 19 10.68 6.73 -26.27
C ASP A 19 9.18 6.99 -26.51
N GLY A 20 8.53 7.66 -25.57
CA GLY A 20 7.13 8.07 -25.65
C GLY A 20 6.11 7.02 -25.22
N GLU A 21 6.57 5.91 -24.64
CA GLU A 21 5.72 4.90 -24.01
C GLU A 21 5.01 5.48 -22.77
N MET A 22 3.75 5.09 -22.57
CA MET A 22 2.94 5.51 -21.44
C MET A 22 2.93 4.39 -20.39
N ILE A 23 3.48 4.67 -19.22
CA ILE A 23 3.52 3.75 -18.09
C ILE A 23 2.42 4.13 -17.10
N LEU A 24 1.52 3.20 -16.82
CA LEU A 24 0.44 3.37 -15.83
C LEU A 24 1.02 3.42 -14.42
N GLY A 25 0.32 4.12 -13.52
CA GLY A 25 0.68 4.19 -12.12
C GLY A 25 -0.52 4.45 -11.20
N GLN A 26 -0.23 4.43 -9.90
CA GLN A 26 -1.13 4.84 -8.83
C GLN A 26 -0.40 5.81 -7.89
N ALA A 27 -1.14 6.51 -7.03
CA ALA A 27 -0.59 7.45 -6.07
C ALA A 27 -1.01 7.10 -4.64
N LEU A 28 -0.07 7.23 -3.70
CA LEU A 28 -0.29 7.15 -2.26
C LEU A 28 0.12 8.47 -1.62
N SER A 29 -0.55 8.88 -0.54
CA SER A 29 -0.12 10.06 0.21
C SER A 29 0.97 9.71 1.21
N VAL A 30 2.09 10.41 1.16
CA VAL A 30 3.22 10.25 2.10
C VAL A 30 3.80 11.62 2.49
N PHE A 31 4.71 11.62 3.46
CA PHE A 31 5.53 12.78 3.76
C PHE A 31 6.95 12.59 3.21
N ILE A 32 7.47 13.61 2.51
CA ILE A 32 8.91 13.75 2.28
C ILE A 32 9.51 14.64 3.36
N HIS A 33 10.59 14.19 3.97
CA HIS A 33 11.32 14.95 4.98
C HIS A 33 12.66 15.44 4.42
N ASN A 34 12.73 16.75 4.16
CA ASN A 34 13.92 17.44 3.66
C ASN A 34 14.15 18.74 4.46
N GLY A 35 14.30 18.60 5.77
CA GLY A 35 14.34 19.69 6.73
C GLY A 35 12.95 20.07 7.27
N ASP A 36 12.00 20.31 6.36
CA ASP A 36 10.56 20.39 6.66
C ASP A 36 9.84 19.11 6.18
N TYR A 37 8.58 18.92 6.58
CA TYR A 37 7.73 17.84 6.09
C TYR A 37 6.85 18.30 4.94
N HIS A 38 6.78 17.49 3.89
CA HIS A 38 6.02 17.78 2.68
C HIS A 38 5.01 16.67 2.41
N LEU A 39 3.72 16.98 2.52
CA LEU A 39 2.68 16.04 2.08
C LEU A 39 2.65 16.00 0.56
N VAL A 40 2.91 14.82 -0.01
CA VAL A 40 3.08 14.61 -1.44
C VAL A 40 2.38 13.33 -1.88
N ASP A 41 2.13 13.25 -3.19
CA ASP A 41 1.76 12.00 -3.85
C ASP A 41 3.02 11.19 -4.17
N LEU A 42 3.20 10.07 -3.50
CA LEU A 42 4.13 9.00 -3.89
C LEU A 42 3.53 8.26 -5.08
N LYS A 43 4.12 8.41 -6.27
CA LYS A 43 3.60 7.73 -7.46
C LYS A 43 4.35 6.44 -7.69
N VAL A 44 3.61 5.35 -7.86
CA VAL A 44 4.14 4.01 -8.11
C VAL A 44 3.73 3.61 -9.52
N PHE A 45 4.69 3.21 -10.35
CA PHE A 45 4.49 2.90 -11.76
C PHE A 45 4.61 1.41 -12.04
N GLN A 46 3.97 0.98 -13.13
CA GLN A 46 3.90 -0.41 -13.58
C GLN A 46 5.28 -1.03 -13.81
N ASP A 47 6.25 -0.25 -14.27
CA ASP A 47 7.64 -0.68 -14.49
C ASP A 47 8.45 -0.83 -13.19
N GLY A 48 7.83 -0.66 -12.02
CA GLY A 48 8.47 -0.72 -10.71
C GLY A 48 9.23 0.55 -10.33
N LYS A 49 9.08 1.63 -11.11
CA LYS A 49 9.61 2.95 -10.74
C LYS A 49 8.68 3.66 -9.76
N ILE A 50 9.27 4.43 -8.87
CA ILE A 50 8.58 5.16 -7.82
C ILE A 50 9.08 6.60 -7.84
N ASP A 51 8.16 7.56 -7.92
CA ASP A 51 8.45 9.00 -7.85
C ASP A 51 8.16 9.52 -6.44
N CYS A 52 9.23 9.86 -5.73
CA CYS A 52 9.21 10.56 -4.44
C CYS A 52 10.15 11.77 -4.48
N TRP A 53 9.94 12.64 -5.48
CA TRP A 53 10.82 13.74 -5.93
C TRP A 53 12.08 13.31 -6.69
N ASP A 54 12.40 12.03 -6.64
CA ASP A 54 13.33 11.34 -7.54
C ASP A 54 12.61 10.12 -8.12
N LEU A 55 12.89 9.78 -9.38
CA LEU A 55 12.40 8.54 -9.97
C LEU A 55 13.39 7.40 -9.67
N ILE A 56 13.00 6.53 -8.74
CA ILE A 56 13.85 5.47 -8.19
C ILE A 56 13.23 4.08 -8.39
N ASP A 57 13.99 3.02 -8.13
CA ASP A 57 13.46 1.65 -8.08
C ASP A 57 13.01 1.27 -6.66
N PHE A 58 12.41 0.08 -6.54
CA PHE A 58 11.88 -0.43 -5.28
C PHE A 58 12.96 -0.65 -4.19
N GLU A 59 14.18 -1.01 -4.57
CA GLU A 59 15.27 -1.21 -3.60
C GLU A 59 15.76 0.12 -3.03
N GLU A 60 15.91 1.13 -3.88
CA GLU A 60 16.25 2.48 -3.45
C GLU A 60 15.12 3.14 -2.66
N PHE A 61 13.86 2.86 -3.00
CA PHE A 61 12.71 3.31 -2.22
C PHE A 61 12.76 2.80 -0.77
N LYS A 62 13.08 1.52 -0.56
CA LYS A 62 13.27 0.97 0.79
C LYS A 62 14.40 1.69 1.54
N LYS A 63 15.47 2.11 0.86
CA LYS A 63 16.54 2.91 1.47
C LYS A 63 16.07 4.32 1.84
N LYS A 64 15.27 4.97 0.99
CA LYS A 64 14.68 6.29 1.28
C LYS A 64 13.72 6.23 2.48
N ILE A 65 12.97 5.14 2.62
CA ILE A 65 12.18 4.86 3.85
C ILE A 65 13.12 4.71 5.05
N ALA A 66 14.14 3.84 4.96
CA ALA A 66 15.07 3.57 6.06
C ALA A 66 15.87 4.81 6.51
N SER A 67 16.15 5.74 5.59
CA SER A 67 16.84 7.00 5.89
C SER A 67 15.90 8.07 6.47
N GLY A 68 14.60 7.82 6.53
CA GLY A 68 13.58 8.80 6.93
C GLY A 68 13.32 9.88 5.89
N TRP A 69 13.68 9.67 4.61
CA TRP A 69 13.34 10.61 3.53
C TRP A 69 11.87 10.52 3.19
N VAL A 70 11.33 9.30 3.04
CA VAL A 70 9.90 9.04 2.94
C VAL A 70 9.40 8.57 4.30
N GLN A 71 8.34 9.18 4.80
CA GLN A 71 7.72 8.82 6.07
C GLN A 71 6.19 8.77 5.92
N THR A 72 5.55 7.92 6.71
CA THR A 72 4.08 7.90 6.86
C THR A 72 3.63 8.57 8.15
N SER A 73 4.60 8.91 9.01
CA SER A 73 4.37 9.58 10.28
C SER A 73 5.28 10.80 10.43
N ILE A 74 4.80 11.80 11.18
CA ILE A 74 5.53 13.02 11.50
C ILE A 74 5.32 13.37 12.97
N PRO A 75 6.29 14.00 13.67
CA PRO A 75 6.14 14.37 15.08
C PRO A 75 5.07 15.45 15.31
N ASP A 76 4.47 15.44 16.50
CA ASP A 76 3.61 16.54 16.97
C ASP A 76 4.36 17.88 16.92
N GLY A 77 3.65 18.95 16.56
CA GLY A 77 4.25 20.27 16.40
C GLY A 77 5.03 20.48 15.09
N SER A 78 5.07 19.49 14.18
CA SER A 78 5.77 19.61 12.90
C SER A 78 5.19 20.69 11.98
N GLN A 79 6.05 21.30 11.17
CA GLN A 79 5.64 22.16 10.06
C GLN A 79 5.44 21.30 8.81
N VAL A 80 4.24 21.36 8.25
CA VAL A 80 3.86 20.63 7.03
C VAL A 80 3.64 21.61 5.89
N SER A 81 4.23 21.31 4.75
CA SER A 81 4.02 22.00 3.48
C SER A 81 3.18 21.14 2.55
N VAL A 82 2.15 21.73 1.95
CA VAL A 82 1.38 21.15 0.85
C VAL A 82 1.62 22.02 -0.38
N PHE A 83 2.21 21.44 -1.43
CA PHE A 83 2.62 22.20 -2.61
C PHE A 83 1.41 22.92 -3.24
N SER A 84 1.61 24.16 -3.67
CA SER A 84 0.58 25.06 -4.23
C SER A 84 -0.61 25.39 -3.31
N LEU A 85 -0.64 24.90 -2.07
CA LEU A 85 -1.69 25.21 -1.10
C LEU A 85 -1.18 26.09 0.04
N GLY A 86 -0.08 25.70 0.70
CA GLY A 86 0.50 26.48 1.80
C GLY A 86 1.29 25.66 2.81
N ARG A 87 1.60 26.30 3.95
CA ARG A 87 2.30 25.67 5.09
C ARG A 87 1.49 25.88 6.36
N PHE A 88 1.45 24.87 7.21
CA PHE A 88 0.79 24.93 8.51
C PHE A 88 1.58 24.12 9.55
N LYS A 89 1.45 24.51 10.82
CA LYS A 89 2.00 23.77 11.94
C LYS A 89 0.92 22.87 12.51
N ILE A 90 1.17 21.56 12.55
CA ILE A 90 0.25 20.63 13.21
C ILE A 90 0.41 20.73 14.72
N LYS A 91 -0.66 20.45 15.47
CA LYS A 91 -0.62 20.39 16.93
C LYS A 91 -0.27 18.97 17.38
N ASP A 92 -1.04 18.01 16.91
CA ASP A 92 -0.96 16.58 17.22
C ASP A 92 -1.14 15.75 15.95
N SER A 93 -0.65 14.51 15.96
CA SER A 93 -0.64 13.58 14.84
C SER A 93 -1.17 12.20 15.24
N SER A 94 -2.05 11.64 14.40
CA SER A 94 -2.56 10.27 14.51
C SER A 94 -2.40 9.56 13.17
N MET A 95 -1.37 8.72 13.06
CA MET A 95 -0.93 8.11 11.82
C MET A 95 -1.18 6.60 11.89
N TYR A 96 -1.80 6.05 10.85
CA TYR A 96 -2.32 4.67 10.87
C TYR A 96 -1.51 3.69 10.02
N ILE A 97 -0.58 4.18 9.20
CA ILE A 97 0.23 3.36 8.30
C ILE A 97 1.68 3.43 8.78
N LYS A 98 2.28 2.27 9.04
CA LYS A 98 3.71 2.15 9.34
C LYS A 98 4.50 2.12 8.05
N GLU A 99 5.74 2.60 8.06
CA GLU A 99 6.60 2.61 6.89
C GLU A 99 6.85 1.19 6.33
N THR A 100 6.88 0.17 7.19
CA THR A 100 6.99 -1.23 6.76
C THR A 100 5.76 -1.73 6.00
N GLU A 101 4.57 -1.23 6.36
CA GLU A 101 3.31 -1.60 5.69
C GLU A 101 3.15 -0.83 4.37
N LEU A 102 3.65 0.42 4.30
CA LEU A 102 3.75 1.15 3.03
C LEU A 102 4.62 0.41 2.01
N ILE A 103 5.74 -0.21 2.44
CA ILE A 103 6.59 -1.02 1.53
C ILE A 103 5.79 -2.19 0.93
N LYS A 104 4.97 -2.86 1.74
CA LYS A 104 4.09 -3.94 1.25
C LYS A 104 3.07 -3.41 0.25
N GLU A 105 2.45 -2.27 0.56
CA GLU A 105 1.44 -1.68 -0.32
C GLU A 105 2.02 -1.24 -1.66
N VAL A 106 3.19 -0.61 -1.67
CA VAL A 106 3.90 -0.26 -2.92
C VAL A 106 4.20 -1.52 -3.74
N LYS A 107 4.61 -2.62 -3.09
CA LYS A 107 4.85 -3.89 -3.78
C LYS A 107 3.56 -4.46 -4.39
N ASP A 108 2.46 -4.39 -3.66
CA ASP A 108 1.15 -4.88 -4.10
C ASP A 108 0.62 -4.06 -5.29
N ILE A 109 0.78 -2.73 -5.27
CA ILE A 109 0.46 -1.85 -6.39
C ILE A 109 1.27 -2.23 -7.64
N ILE A 110 2.57 -2.49 -7.50
CA ILE A 110 3.40 -2.93 -8.63
C ILE A 110 2.87 -4.26 -9.19
N ASP A 111 2.49 -5.22 -8.33
CA ASP A 111 1.96 -6.50 -8.78
C ASP A 111 0.59 -6.34 -9.48
N GLU A 112 -0.31 -5.53 -8.91
CA GLU A 112 -1.61 -5.21 -9.49
C GLU A 112 -1.47 -4.56 -10.87
N LEU A 113 -0.62 -3.53 -11.00
CA LEU A 113 -0.36 -2.86 -12.28
C LEU A 113 0.23 -3.82 -13.33
N ASN A 114 0.92 -4.89 -12.91
CA ASN A 114 1.43 -5.94 -13.79
C ASN A 114 0.44 -7.10 -14.00
N GLY A 115 -0.80 -7.00 -13.52
CA GLY A 115 -1.81 -8.04 -13.64
C GLY A 115 -1.49 -9.32 -12.86
N LYS A 116 -0.61 -9.22 -11.85
CA LYS A 116 -0.31 -10.32 -10.93
C LYS A 116 -1.31 -10.30 -9.78
N LYS A 117 -1.43 -11.45 -9.11
CA LYS A 117 -2.28 -11.54 -7.90
C LYS A 117 -1.68 -10.67 -6.80
N THR A 118 -2.51 -9.83 -6.20
CA THR A 118 -2.23 -9.10 -4.97
C THR A 118 -2.15 -10.04 -3.77
N THR A 119 -1.54 -9.58 -2.69
CA THR A 119 -1.52 -10.30 -1.39
C THR A 119 -2.93 -10.61 -0.90
N SER A 120 -3.89 -9.71 -1.13
CA SER A 120 -5.30 -9.91 -0.76
C SER A 120 -5.96 -11.04 -1.57
N GLU A 121 -5.70 -11.11 -2.88
CA GLU A 121 -6.18 -12.20 -3.74
C GLU A 121 -5.56 -13.54 -3.38
N ILE A 122 -4.27 -13.55 -3.06
CA ILE A 122 -3.56 -14.73 -2.57
C ILE A 122 -4.19 -15.21 -1.27
N CYS A 123 -4.38 -14.32 -0.29
CA CYS A 123 -4.99 -14.65 1.00
C CYS A 123 -6.41 -15.21 0.84
N ARG A 124 -7.25 -14.64 -0.04
CA ARG A 124 -8.57 -15.20 -0.34
C ARG A 124 -8.49 -16.62 -0.87
N GLY A 125 -7.59 -16.89 -1.82
CA GLY A 125 -7.40 -18.24 -2.35
C GLY A 125 -6.94 -19.25 -1.28
N VAL A 126 -6.02 -18.84 -0.40
CA VAL A 126 -5.57 -19.69 0.72
C VAL A 126 -6.67 -19.90 1.76
N PHE A 127 -7.53 -18.89 1.98
CA PHE A 127 -8.69 -19.02 2.86
C PHE A 127 -9.72 -20.01 2.32
N GLU A 128 -9.97 -19.99 1.00
CA GLU A 128 -10.81 -20.99 0.33
C GLU A 128 -10.22 -22.41 0.47
N GLU A 129 -8.90 -22.57 0.30
CA GLU A 129 -8.20 -23.84 0.51
C GLU A 129 -8.36 -24.35 1.96
N TYR A 130 -8.19 -23.46 2.94
CA TYR A 130 -8.45 -23.79 4.34
C TYR A 130 -9.89 -24.23 4.59
N ASN A 131 -10.89 -23.54 4.01
CA ASN A 131 -12.29 -23.90 4.18
C ASN A 131 -12.63 -25.27 3.58
N GLN A 132 -11.92 -25.69 2.52
CA GLN A 132 -12.05 -27.03 1.94
C GLN A 132 -11.31 -28.10 2.75
N SER A 133 -10.16 -27.75 3.35
CA SER A 133 -9.32 -28.66 4.12
C SER A 133 -8.71 -27.95 5.35
N PRO A 134 -9.42 -27.94 6.49
CA PRO A 134 -9.00 -27.25 7.72
C PRO A 134 -7.88 -27.98 8.47
N THR A 135 -6.67 -27.94 7.94
CA THR A 135 -5.46 -28.51 8.57
C THR A 135 -4.62 -27.43 9.25
N GLU A 136 -3.79 -27.81 10.22
CA GLU A 136 -2.83 -26.88 10.83
C GLU A 136 -1.84 -26.30 9.80
N GLU A 137 -1.48 -27.10 8.79
CA GLU A 137 -0.65 -26.63 7.67
C GLU A 137 -1.36 -25.50 6.88
N ASN A 138 -2.63 -25.71 6.52
CA ASN A 138 -3.40 -24.71 5.78
C ASN A 138 -3.71 -23.46 6.63
N LYS A 139 -3.92 -23.63 7.94
CA LYS A 139 -4.01 -22.51 8.88
C LYS A 139 -2.72 -21.70 8.91
N GLN A 140 -1.55 -22.36 8.92
CA GLN A 140 -0.26 -21.66 8.91
C GLN A 140 -0.02 -20.95 7.57
N LYS A 141 -0.37 -21.57 6.44
CA LYS A 141 -0.35 -20.90 5.12
C LYS A 141 -1.24 -19.66 5.11
N LEU A 142 -2.46 -19.78 5.65
CA LEU A 142 -3.41 -18.67 5.74
C LEU A 142 -2.85 -17.55 6.61
N LYS A 143 -2.23 -17.88 7.75
CA LYS A 143 -1.58 -16.90 8.62
C LYS A 143 -0.52 -16.10 7.87
N THR A 144 0.39 -16.80 7.19
CA THR A 144 1.46 -16.16 6.40
C THR A 144 0.87 -15.25 5.32
N ALA A 145 -0.08 -15.76 4.52
CA ALA A 145 -0.70 -14.97 3.45
C ALA A 145 -1.46 -13.75 3.97
N TYR A 146 -2.11 -13.84 5.13
CA TYR A 146 -2.82 -12.74 5.76
C TYR A 146 -1.86 -11.67 6.33
N GLU A 147 -0.75 -12.08 6.95
CA GLU A 147 0.25 -11.17 7.51
C GLU A 147 1.06 -10.43 6.41
N ASP A 148 1.15 -11.01 5.21
CA ASP A 148 1.75 -10.38 4.02
C ASP A 148 0.91 -9.24 3.44
N ILE A 149 -0.40 -9.20 3.70
CA ILE A 149 -1.25 -8.05 3.32
C ILE A 149 -0.83 -6.82 4.14
N PRO A 150 -0.71 -5.62 3.52
CA PRO A 150 -0.54 -4.37 4.27
C PRO A 150 -1.61 -4.24 5.37
N GLU A 151 -1.17 -3.95 6.60
CA GLU A 151 -2.02 -3.99 7.80
C GLU A 151 -3.34 -3.22 7.63
N HIS A 152 -3.29 -2.01 7.07
CA HIS A 152 -4.46 -1.15 6.85
C HIS A 152 -5.40 -1.67 5.74
N ASN A 153 -4.93 -2.56 4.88
CA ASN A 153 -5.71 -3.16 3.79
C ASN A 153 -6.35 -4.49 4.17
N ARG A 154 -5.87 -5.15 5.24
CA ARG A 154 -6.42 -6.44 5.71
C ARG A 154 -7.91 -6.41 5.93
N CYS A 155 -8.45 -5.32 6.50
CA CYS A 155 -9.88 -5.21 6.80
C CYS A 155 -10.79 -5.27 5.55
N TYR A 156 -10.23 -5.07 4.35
CA TYR A 156 -10.95 -5.15 3.08
C TYR A 156 -10.77 -6.48 2.34
N VAL A 157 -9.97 -7.41 2.87
CA VAL A 157 -9.54 -8.63 2.15
C VAL A 157 -10.70 -9.49 1.63
N LEU A 158 -11.81 -9.57 2.38
CA LEU A 158 -13.00 -10.35 1.97
C LEU A 158 -14.02 -9.52 1.16
N GLY A 159 -13.87 -8.20 1.08
CA GLY A 159 -14.83 -7.31 0.43
C GLY A 159 -16.18 -7.17 1.17
N ASP A 160 -16.38 -7.85 2.31
CA ASP A 160 -17.56 -7.71 3.16
C ASP A 160 -17.30 -6.63 4.23
N MET A 161 -18.02 -5.51 4.15
CA MET A 161 -17.86 -4.40 5.09
C MET A 161 -18.41 -4.68 6.49
N ASN A 162 -19.27 -5.69 6.66
CA ASN A 162 -19.82 -6.05 7.97
C ASN A 162 -18.83 -6.93 8.74
N GLU A 163 -18.37 -8.01 8.12
CA GLU A 163 -17.49 -8.98 8.75
C GLU A 163 -16.00 -8.61 8.61
N LYS A 164 -15.65 -7.81 7.60
CA LYS A 164 -14.27 -7.39 7.30
C LYS A 164 -13.35 -8.62 7.16
N ASP A 165 -12.31 -8.69 7.96
CA ASP A 165 -11.36 -9.79 8.03
C ASP A 165 -11.55 -10.68 9.26
N TYR A 166 -12.65 -10.49 10.00
CA TYR A 166 -12.92 -11.26 11.21
C TYR A 166 -12.93 -12.79 10.98
N PRO A 167 -13.53 -13.32 9.91
CA PRO A 167 -13.51 -14.77 9.65
C PRO A 167 -12.09 -15.34 9.54
N ILE A 168 -11.18 -14.62 8.87
CA ILE A 168 -9.78 -15.04 8.73
C ILE A 168 -9.05 -14.91 10.08
N ARG A 169 -9.22 -13.79 10.78
CA ARG A 169 -8.60 -13.58 12.10
C ARG A 169 -9.05 -14.63 13.11
N TYR A 170 -10.33 -15.01 13.10
CA TYR A 170 -10.87 -16.05 13.96
C TYR A 170 -10.19 -17.41 13.72
N VAL A 171 -9.97 -17.78 12.45
CA VAL A 171 -9.24 -19.01 12.10
C VAL A 171 -7.80 -18.98 12.60
N ILE A 172 -7.10 -17.87 12.39
CA ILE A 172 -5.66 -17.76 12.69
C ILE A 172 -5.40 -17.64 14.20
N TYR A 173 -6.12 -16.72 14.86
CA TYR A 173 -5.82 -16.26 16.22
C TYR A 173 -6.84 -16.71 17.27
N GLY A 174 -8.00 -17.24 16.85
CA GLY A 174 -9.08 -17.61 17.76
C GLY A 174 -9.95 -16.43 18.19
N LYS A 175 -10.62 -16.57 19.33
CA LYS A 175 -11.75 -15.71 19.74
C LYS A 175 -11.35 -14.34 20.33
N ASP A 176 -10.07 -14.15 20.68
CA ASP A 176 -9.55 -12.95 21.38
C ASP A 176 -8.97 -11.88 20.45
N VAL A 177 -9.52 -11.73 19.24
CA VAL A 177 -9.16 -10.62 18.36
C VAL A 177 -10.06 -9.42 18.68
N SER A 178 -9.70 -8.66 19.72
CA SER A 178 -10.38 -7.41 20.07
C SER A 178 -10.32 -6.41 18.90
N TYR A 179 -11.42 -5.68 18.71
CA TYR A 179 -11.49 -4.53 17.82
C TYR A 179 -10.53 -3.44 18.31
N TYR A 180 -9.66 -2.95 17.41
CA TYR A 180 -8.80 -1.76 17.53
C TYR A 180 -8.07 -1.56 18.88
N GLN A 181 -6.74 -1.76 18.89
CA GLN A 181 -5.86 -0.97 19.76
C GLN A 181 -5.10 0.02 18.90
#